data_AF-A0A6A4Z470-F1
#
_entry.id   AF-A0A6A4Z470-F1
#
_cell.length_a   1.000
_cell.length_b   1.000
_cell.length_c   1.000
_cell.angle_alpha   90.00
_cell.angle_beta   90.00
_cell.angle_gamma   90.00
#
_symmetry.space_group_name_H-M   'P 1'
#
loop_
_entity.id
_entity.type
_entity.pdbx_description
1 polymer ?
#
loop_
_entity_poly.entity_id
_entity_poly.type
_entity_poly.pdbx_seq_one_letter_code
_entity_poly.pdbx_strand_id
1 'polypeptide(L)'
;MNDEDLQPDEHDAADDDIEVQARKRWSDGDDLILLIQVNNDRPFLAERHMTRAWEFLAEKVLAVDGFSRPALDGKKASNRFTLLVKQHLVYQKTSKYLSGVNQDETEKDILLDELTALYTDNDKSKTQKKALEAAKRTVREVGAKFVRDEAMSRASRRQSQEPSDTDAPTSGKKRLLMEIQ
;
A
#
# COMPACT_ATOMS: atom_id res chain seq x y z
N MET A 1 51.94 17.28 -54.69
CA MET A 1 51.97 15.84 -54.44
C MET A 1 51.52 15.67 -53.00
N ASN A 2 50.25 15.29 -52.86
CA ASN A 2 49.47 14.86 -51.68
C ASN A 2 49.30 15.95 -50.59
N ASP A 3 48.13 16.56 -50.37
CA ASP A 3 46.79 16.03 -50.04
C ASP A 3 46.82 14.99 -48.92
N GLU A 4 46.57 15.44 -47.69
CA GLU A 4 45.87 14.69 -46.65
C GLU A 4 45.35 15.69 -45.59
N ASP A 5 44.16 16.20 -45.87
CA ASP A 5 43.25 16.79 -44.89
C ASP A 5 42.97 15.75 -43.80
N LEU A 6 43.46 16.00 -42.58
CA LEU A 6 43.01 15.31 -41.39
C LEU A 6 42.03 16.23 -40.66
N GLN A 7 40.75 16.17 -41.05
CA GLN A 7 39.68 16.72 -40.23
C GLN A 7 39.54 15.84 -38.98
N PRO A 8 39.53 16.41 -37.76
CA PRO A 8 39.14 15.66 -36.58
C PRO A 8 37.63 15.38 -36.65
N ASP A 9 37.24 14.11 -36.56
CA ASP A 9 35.86 13.66 -36.39
C ASP A 9 35.24 14.33 -35.14
N GLU A 10 34.43 15.37 -35.34
CA GLU A 10 33.58 15.98 -34.30
C GLU A 10 32.25 15.21 -34.15
N HIS A 11 32.29 13.88 -34.16
CA HIS A 11 31.15 13.05 -33.79
C HIS A 11 31.49 12.29 -32.50
N ASP A 12 30.86 12.68 -31.37
CA ASP A 12 30.16 11.77 -30.43
C ASP A 12 30.03 12.30 -29.00
N ALA A 13 30.83 13.26 -28.54
CA ALA A 13 30.79 13.61 -27.11
C ALA A 13 29.47 14.26 -26.64
N ALA A 14 28.80 15.02 -27.50
CA ALA A 14 27.53 15.67 -27.16
C ALA A 14 26.31 14.73 -27.31
N ASP A 15 26.38 13.79 -28.26
CA ASP A 15 25.30 12.81 -28.50
C ASP A 15 25.32 11.72 -27.41
N ASP A 16 26.51 11.28 -26.99
CA ASP A 16 26.69 10.38 -25.85
C ASP A 16 26.12 10.98 -24.56
N ASP A 17 26.35 12.26 -24.28
CA ASP A 17 25.85 12.92 -23.06
C ASP A 17 24.31 13.08 -23.09
N ILE A 18 23.72 13.34 -24.26
CA ILE A 18 22.26 13.38 -24.43
C ILE A 18 21.67 11.98 -24.26
N GLU A 19 22.29 10.95 -24.83
CA GLU A 19 21.84 9.57 -24.71
C GLU A 19 21.97 9.07 -23.26
N VAL A 20 23.07 9.39 -22.57
CA VAL A 20 23.29 9.07 -21.15
C VAL A 20 22.30 9.81 -20.24
N GLN A 21 21.94 11.05 -20.55
CA GLN A 21 20.88 11.78 -19.82
C GLN A 21 19.48 11.25 -20.13
N ALA A 22 19.21 10.84 -21.37
CA ALA A 22 17.97 10.19 -21.77
C ALA A 22 17.77 8.86 -21.05
N ARG A 23 18.83 8.03 -20.95
CA ARG A 23 18.88 6.79 -20.14
C ARG A 23 18.64 7.04 -18.63
N LYS A 24 18.74 8.30 -18.17
CA LYS A 24 18.56 8.70 -16.76
C LYS A 24 17.13 9.12 -16.43
N ARG A 25 16.36 9.64 -17.40
CA ARG A 25 14.97 10.07 -17.22
C ARG A 25 14.01 8.94 -17.62
N TRP A 26 12.86 8.85 -16.97
CA TRP A 26 11.81 7.91 -17.36
C TRP A 26 11.27 8.30 -18.74
N SER A 27 11.39 7.42 -19.73
CA SER A 27 10.76 7.59 -21.03
C SER A 27 9.30 7.11 -21.01
N ASP A 28 8.52 7.49 -22.02
CA ASP A 28 7.16 6.96 -22.17
C ASP A 28 7.15 5.45 -22.44
N GLY A 29 8.17 4.93 -23.14
CA GLY A 29 8.36 3.48 -23.32
C GLY A 29 8.62 2.76 -21.99
N ASP A 30 9.49 3.32 -21.13
CA ASP A 30 9.73 2.76 -19.79
C ASP A 30 8.47 2.78 -18.92
N ASP A 31 7.70 3.85 -19.01
CA ASP A 31 6.42 3.96 -18.30
C ASP A 31 5.43 2.90 -18.80
N LEU A 32 5.34 2.69 -20.11
CA LEU A 32 4.43 1.70 -20.68
C LEU A 32 4.83 0.28 -20.23
N ILE A 33 6.11 -0.08 -20.31
CA ILE A 33 6.62 -1.37 -19.81
C ILE A 33 6.30 -1.53 -18.31
N LEU A 34 6.56 -0.49 -17.51
CA LEU A 34 6.26 -0.51 -16.08
C LEU A 34 4.77 -0.72 -15.83
N LEU A 35 3.91 0.02 -16.52
CA LEU A 35 2.46 -0.03 -16.32
C LEU A 35 1.89 -1.38 -16.76
N ILE A 36 2.37 -1.95 -17.88
CA ILE A 36 2.00 -3.30 -18.33
C ILE A 36 2.34 -4.32 -17.24
N GLN A 37 3.56 -4.27 -16.69
CA GLN A 37 3.94 -5.21 -15.65
C GLN A 37 3.15 -5.00 -14.36
N VAL A 38 2.87 -3.75 -13.98
CA VAL A 38 2.02 -3.41 -12.82
C VAL A 38 0.60 -3.91 -13.03
N ASN A 39 0.11 -3.89 -14.27
CA ASN A 39 -1.18 -4.43 -14.64
C ASN A 39 -1.26 -5.94 -14.44
N ASN A 40 -0.19 -6.65 -14.79
CA ASN A 40 -0.12 -8.11 -14.65
C ASN A 40 0.04 -8.56 -13.20
N ASP A 41 0.92 -7.93 -12.43
CA ASP A 41 1.32 -8.40 -11.10
C ASP A 41 0.56 -7.73 -9.94
N ARG A 42 -0.08 -6.59 -10.19
CA ARG A 42 -0.88 -5.83 -9.21
C ARG A 42 -0.23 -5.65 -7.82
N PRO A 43 1.05 -5.23 -7.72
CA PRO A 43 1.76 -5.16 -6.42
C PRO A 43 1.12 -4.18 -5.43
N PHE A 44 0.40 -3.16 -5.90
CA PHE A 44 -0.32 -2.19 -5.05
C PHE A 44 -1.55 -2.79 -4.33
N LEU A 45 -2.04 -3.94 -4.80
CA LEU A 45 -3.13 -4.69 -4.17
C LEU A 45 -2.65 -5.69 -3.11
N ALA A 46 -1.33 -5.88 -2.96
CA ALA A 46 -0.78 -6.83 -2.00
C ALA A 46 -1.20 -6.50 -0.55
N GLU A 47 -1.86 -7.45 0.12
CA GLU A 47 -2.30 -7.29 1.52
C GLU A 47 -1.12 -7.39 2.50
N ARG A 48 -0.09 -8.17 2.15
CA ARG A 48 1.13 -8.39 2.94
C ARG A 48 2.35 -8.28 2.05
N HIS A 49 3.48 -7.90 2.66
CA HIS A 49 4.78 -7.83 1.98
C HIS A 49 4.77 -7.00 0.68
N MET A 50 4.02 -5.90 0.66
CA MET A 50 3.90 -5.02 -0.51
C MET A 50 5.27 -4.60 -1.07
N THR A 51 6.24 -4.28 -0.20
CA THR A 51 7.64 -3.99 -0.61
C THR A 51 8.26 -5.11 -1.44
N ARG A 52 8.05 -6.38 -1.06
CA ARG A 52 8.57 -7.54 -1.78
C ARG A 52 7.85 -7.76 -3.11
N ALA A 53 6.55 -7.50 -3.15
CA ALA A 53 5.78 -7.56 -4.41
C ALA A 53 6.32 -6.54 -5.44
N TRP A 54 6.66 -5.33 -4.97
CA TRP A 54 7.30 -4.33 -5.82
C TRP A 54 8.72 -4.71 -6.25
N GLU A 55 9.49 -5.38 -5.38
CA GLU A 55 10.83 -5.86 -5.73
C GLU A 55 10.78 -6.91 -6.84
N PHE A 56 9.91 -7.92 -6.71
CA PHE A 56 9.71 -8.92 -7.77
C PHE A 56 9.22 -8.30 -9.08
N LEU A 57 8.38 -7.27 -9.01
CA LEU A 57 7.97 -6.55 -10.20
C LEU A 57 9.17 -5.84 -10.86
N ALA A 58 10.02 -5.20 -10.07
CA ALA A 58 11.20 -4.50 -10.58
C ALA A 58 12.18 -5.48 -11.28
N GLU A 59 12.39 -6.66 -10.70
CA GLU A 59 13.19 -7.73 -11.32
C GLU A 59 12.65 -8.13 -12.69
N LYS A 60 11.32 -8.28 -12.82
CA LYS A 60 10.69 -8.62 -14.10
C LYS A 60 10.81 -7.48 -15.12
N VAL A 61 10.59 -6.23 -14.71
CA VAL A 61 10.72 -5.06 -15.61
C VAL A 61 12.15 -4.93 -16.13
N LEU A 62 13.16 -5.17 -15.30
CA LEU A 62 14.56 -5.17 -15.72
C LEU A 62 14.90 -6.26 -16.75
N ALA A 63 14.11 -7.33 -16.81
CA ALA A 63 14.28 -8.42 -17.77
C ALA A 63 13.53 -8.18 -19.10
N VAL A 64 12.79 -7.07 -19.24
CA VAL A 64 12.07 -6.74 -20.47
C VAL A 64 12.99 -6.01 -21.44
N ASP A 65 13.09 -6.52 -22.67
CA ASP A 65 13.83 -5.87 -23.74
C ASP A 65 13.27 -4.47 -24.03
N GLY A 66 14.16 -3.50 -24.22
CA GLY A 66 13.79 -2.10 -24.47
C GLY A 66 13.53 -1.26 -23.21
N PHE A 67 13.59 -1.85 -22.01
CA PHE A 67 13.62 -1.05 -20.78
C PHE A 67 14.99 -0.39 -20.62
N SER A 68 15.02 0.95 -20.57
CA SER A 68 16.26 1.72 -20.70
C SER A 68 17.01 1.90 -19.38
N ARG A 69 16.35 1.64 -18.23
CA ARG A 69 16.91 1.97 -16.91
C ARG A 69 17.63 0.76 -16.26
N PRO A 70 18.95 0.82 -16.06
CA PRO A 70 19.72 -0.34 -15.57
C PRO A 70 19.56 -0.64 -14.08
N ALA A 71 18.99 0.29 -13.29
CA ALA A 71 18.90 0.19 -11.83
C ALA A 71 17.50 0.55 -11.33
N LEU A 72 16.55 -0.36 -11.56
CA LEU A 72 15.20 -0.32 -11.00
C LEU A 72 15.13 -1.19 -9.74
N ASP A 73 14.55 -0.65 -8.69
CA ASP A 73 14.23 -1.37 -7.46
C ASP A 73 12.73 -1.17 -7.15
N GLY A 74 12.19 -1.96 -6.23
CA GLY A 74 10.76 -1.92 -5.92
C GLY A 74 10.29 -0.54 -5.46
N LYS A 75 11.15 0.21 -4.74
CA LYS A 75 10.82 1.56 -4.28
C LYS A 75 10.71 2.56 -5.43
N LYS A 76 11.65 2.52 -6.38
CA LYS A 76 11.61 3.36 -7.60
C LYS A 76 10.39 3.02 -8.46
N ALA A 77 10.11 1.74 -8.65
CA ALA A 77 8.92 1.29 -9.39
C ALA A 77 7.63 1.80 -8.73
N SER A 78 7.48 1.60 -7.41
CA SER A 78 6.29 2.06 -6.67
C SER A 78 6.11 3.58 -6.71
N ASN A 79 7.21 4.32 -6.60
CA ASN A 79 7.20 5.78 -6.64
C ASN A 79 6.80 6.28 -8.02
N ARG A 80 7.35 5.69 -9.09
CA ARG A 80 7.00 6.08 -10.46
C ARG A 80 5.53 5.78 -10.77
N PHE A 81 5.05 4.58 -10.43
CA PHE A 81 3.65 4.23 -10.59
C PHE A 81 2.72 5.21 -9.86
N THR A 82 3.01 5.53 -8.60
CA THR A 82 2.20 6.47 -7.81
C THR A 82 2.19 7.87 -8.43
N LEU A 83 3.32 8.32 -8.99
CA LEU A 83 3.40 9.59 -9.70
C LEU A 83 2.50 9.60 -10.94
N LEU A 84 2.57 8.55 -11.77
CA LEU A 84 1.76 8.42 -12.98
C LEU A 84 0.26 8.41 -12.66
N VAL A 85 -0.18 7.64 -11.67
CA VAL A 85 -1.58 7.64 -11.23
C VAL A 85 -2.04 9.02 -10.78
N LYS A 86 -1.21 9.75 -10.02
CA LYS A 86 -1.56 11.12 -9.58
C LYS A 86 -1.66 12.09 -10.75
N GLN A 87 -0.74 12.04 -11.69
CA GLN A 87 -0.76 12.87 -12.89
C GLN A 87 -2.01 12.57 -13.73
N HIS A 88 -2.34 11.29 -13.90
CA HIS A 88 -3.52 10.87 -14.65
C HIS A 88 -4.83 11.29 -13.99
N LEU A 89 -4.93 11.22 -12.66
CA LEU A 89 -6.08 11.71 -11.91
C LEU A 89 -6.30 13.22 -12.09
N VAL A 90 -5.22 14.00 -12.20
CA VAL A 90 -5.32 15.44 -12.51
C VAL A 90 -5.80 15.62 -13.95
N TYR A 91 -5.17 14.91 -14.90
CA TYR A 91 -5.54 14.94 -16.31
C TYR A 91 -7.02 14.59 -16.55
N GLN A 92 -7.54 13.51 -15.94
CA GLN A 92 -8.95 13.15 -16.06
C GLN A 92 -9.86 14.27 -15.54
N LYS A 93 -9.53 14.91 -14.42
CA LYS A 93 -10.33 16.01 -13.86
C LYS A 93 -10.31 17.26 -14.73
N THR A 94 -9.16 17.60 -15.30
CA THR A 94 -8.98 18.85 -16.05
C THR A 94 -9.32 18.71 -17.52
N SER A 95 -8.96 17.62 -18.17
CA SER A 95 -9.01 17.50 -19.63
C SER A 95 -10.25 16.74 -20.09
N LYS A 96 -10.52 15.56 -19.53
CA LYS A 96 -11.65 14.71 -19.93
C LYS A 96 -13.02 15.38 -19.73
N TYR A 97 -13.15 16.26 -18.74
CA TYR A 97 -14.42 16.94 -18.42
C TYR A 97 -14.49 18.41 -18.88
N LEU A 98 -13.41 19.01 -19.37
CA LEU A 98 -13.42 20.38 -19.89
C LEU A 98 -13.27 20.43 -21.42
N SER A 99 -12.63 19.44 -22.02
CA SER A 99 -12.48 19.32 -23.46
C SER A 99 -13.70 18.65 -24.07
N GLY A 100 -14.55 19.41 -24.75
CA GLY A 100 -15.59 18.86 -25.64
C GLY A 100 -15.04 18.20 -26.91
N VAL A 101 -13.71 17.99 -26.98
CA VAL A 101 -12.99 17.43 -28.12
C VAL A 101 -12.48 16.04 -27.76
N ASN A 102 -12.76 15.08 -28.64
CA ASN A 102 -12.28 13.71 -28.57
C ASN A 102 -10.77 13.71 -28.81
N GLN A 103 -9.96 13.55 -27.75
CA GLN A 103 -8.51 13.36 -27.87
C GLN A 103 -8.24 11.89 -28.15
N ASP A 104 -7.27 11.61 -29.03
CA ASP A 104 -6.80 10.26 -29.29
C ASP A 104 -6.24 9.65 -28.00
N GLU A 105 -6.88 8.61 -27.48
CA GLU A 105 -6.43 7.89 -26.28
C GLU A 105 -5.26 6.99 -26.65
N THR A 106 -4.13 7.15 -25.96
CA THR A 106 -2.97 6.26 -26.14
C THR A 106 -3.17 4.96 -25.35
N GLU A 107 -2.43 3.91 -25.70
CA GLU A 107 -2.42 2.66 -24.92
C GLU A 107 -2.06 2.91 -23.44
N LYS A 108 -1.17 3.87 -23.19
CA LYS A 108 -0.78 4.31 -21.85
C LYS A 108 -1.96 4.92 -21.10
N ASP A 109 -2.78 5.74 -21.76
CA ASP A 109 -3.96 6.38 -21.15
C ASP A 109 -5.02 5.35 -20.77
N ILE A 110 -5.30 4.40 -21.66
CA ILE A 110 -6.25 3.29 -21.42
C ILE A 110 -5.79 2.47 -20.21
N LEU A 111 -4.51 2.13 -20.16
CA LEU A 111 -3.95 1.34 -19.07
C LEU A 111 -3.95 2.12 -17.75
N LEU A 112 -3.69 3.43 -17.80
CA LEU A 112 -3.77 4.30 -16.64
C LEU A 112 -5.21 4.50 -16.14
N ASP A 113 -6.22 4.53 -17.03
CA ASP A 113 -7.63 4.57 -16.64
C ASP A 113 -7.99 3.35 -15.79
N GLU A 114 -7.66 2.13 -16.25
CA GLU A 114 -7.91 0.89 -15.51
C GLU A 114 -7.14 0.85 -14.18
N LEU A 115 -5.83 1.13 -14.22
CA LEU A 115 -4.97 1.07 -13.03
C LEU A 115 -5.37 2.12 -11.98
N THR A 116 -5.79 3.30 -12.41
CA THR A 116 -6.25 4.37 -11.51
C THR A 116 -7.55 3.98 -10.83
N ALA A 117 -8.50 3.39 -11.55
CA ALA A 117 -9.75 2.89 -10.96
C ALA A 117 -9.45 1.86 -9.85
N LEU A 118 -8.66 0.83 -10.16
CA LEU A 118 -8.26 -0.20 -9.20
C LEU A 118 -7.50 0.37 -8.00
N TYR A 119 -6.58 1.31 -8.23
CA TYR A 119 -5.80 1.92 -7.17
C TYR A 119 -6.69 2.70 -6.20
N THR A 120 -7.61 3.53 -6.72
CA THR A 120 -8.50 4.33 -5.88
C THR A 120 -9.50 3.46 -5.10
N ASP A 121 -10.02 2.40 -5.70
CA ASP A 121 -10.95 1.50 -5.01
C ASP A 121 -10.26 0.68 -3.92
N ASN A 122 -9.02 0.25 -4.15
CA ASN A 122 -8.20 -0.39 -3.11
C ASN A 122 -7.92 0.57 -1.94
N ASP A 123 -7.65 1.85 -2.22
CA ASP A 123 -7.41 2.84 -1.17
C ASP A 123 -8.68 3.11 -0.33
N LYS A 124 -9.85 3.21 -0.99
CA LYS A 124 -11.15 3.28 -0.32
C LYS A 124 -11.41 2.04 0.53
N SER A 125 -11.17 0.85 -0.02
CA SER A 125 -11.37 -0.43 0.68
C SER A 125 -10.46 -0.55 1.90
N LYS A 126 -9.18 -0.19 1.79
CA LYS A 126 -8.23 -0.16 2.91
C LYS A 126 -8.68 0.81 4.01
N THR A 127 -9.17 1.97 3.62
CA THR A 127 -9.70 2.98 4.56
C THR A 127 -10.95 2.48 5.29
N GLN A 128 -11.89 1.88 4.56
CA GLN A 128 -13.10 1.30 5.15
C GLN A 128 -12.78 0.12 6.09
N LYS A 129 -11.90 -0.80 5.68
CA LYS A 129 -11.44 -1.91 6.54
C LYS A 129 -10.82 -1.39 7.84
N LYS A 130 -9.96 -0.35 7.76
CA LYS A 130 -9.36 0.29 8.95
C LYS A 130 -10.41 0.94 9.85
N ALA A 131 -11.37 1.66 9.28
CA ALA A 131 -12.45 2.29 10.05
C ALA A 131 -13.34 1.26 10.76
N LEU A 132 -13.67 0.16 10.07
CA LEU A 132 -14.45 -0.93 10.64
C LEU A 132 -13.72 -1.62 11.80
N GLU A 133 -12.42 -1.91 11.66
CA GLU A 133 -11.64 -2.50 12.74
C GLU A 133 -11.46 -1.55 13.92
N ALA A 134 -11.30 -0.25 13.68
CA ALA A 134 -11.30 0.76 14.74
C ALA A 134 -12.64 0.78 15.50
N ALA A 135 -13.77 0.76 14.80
CA ALA A 135 -15.09 0.72 15.41
C ALA A 135 -15.30 -0.56 16.25
N LYS A 136 -14.91 -1.73 15.73
CA LYS A 136 -14.96 -3.00 16.48
C LYS A 136 -14.10 -2.95 17.73
N ARG A 137 -12.91 -2.34 17.66
CA ARG A 137 -12.03 -2.14 18.82
C ARG A 137 -12.71 -1.27 19.88
N THR A 138 -13.30 -0.14 19.49
CA THR A 138 -14.03 0.74 20.40
C THR A 138 -15.18 0.02 21.10
N VAL A 139 -15.99 -0.76 20.35
CA VAL A 139 -17.09 -1.55 20.93
C VAL A 139 -16.57 -2.56 21.97
N ARG A 140 -15.48 -3.27 21.65
CA ARG A 140 -14.84 -4.21 22.60
C ARG A 140 -14.33 -3.49 23.85
N GLU A 141 -13.71 -2.33 23.70
CA GLU A 141 -13.19 -1.54 24.83
C GLU A 141 -14.32 -1.00 25.72
N VAL A 142 -15.40 -0.50 25.13
CA VAL A 142 -16.60 -0.04 25.87
C VAL A 142 -17.24 -1.21 26.63
N GLY A 143 -17.44 -2.36 25.97
CA GLY A 143 -17.97 -3.56 26.62
C GLY A 143 -17.09 -4.04 27.77
N ALA A 144 -15.76 -4.07 27.58
CA ALA A 144 -14.82 -4.46 28.62
C ALA A 144 -14.80 -3.49 29.81
N LYS A 145 -14.92 -2.17 29.55
CA LYS A 145 -15.07 -1.16 30.62
C LYS A 145 -16.35 -1.37 31.40
N PHE A 146 -17.48 -1.55 30.73
CA PHE A 146 -18.76 -1.80 31.37
C PHE A 146 -18.69 -3.00 32.35
N VAL A 147 -18.14 -4.14 31.89
CA VAL A 147 -17.98 -5.33 32.74
C VAL A 147 -17.07 -5.06 33.95
N ARG A 148 -15.98 -4.32 33.75
CA ARG A 148 -15.06 -3.95 34.85
C ARG A 148 -15.75 -3.05 35.87
N ASP A 149 -16.45 -2.03 35.42
CA ASP A 149 -17.12 -1.05 36.29
C ASP A 149 -18.25 -1.72 37.09
N GLU A 150 -19.00 -2.63 36.44
CA GLU A 150 -20.02 -3.43 37.11
C GLU A 150 -19.42 -4.37 38.17
N ALA A 151 -18.33 -5.07 37.86
CA ALA A 151 -17.64 -5.94 38.80
C ALA A 151 -17.09 -5.16 40.01
N MET A 152 -16.46 -4.01 39.77
CA MET A 152 -15.95 -3.12 40.82
C MET A 152 -17.08 -2.58 41.72
N SER A 153 -18.19 -2.18 41.13
CA SER A 153 -19.36 -1.70 41.86
C SER A 153 -19.98 -2.79 42.76
N ARG A 154 -20.06 -4.04 42.27
CA ARG A 154 -20.54 -5.18 43.05
C ARG A 154 -19.58 -5.57 44.18
N ALA A 155 -18.27 -5.52 43.93
CA ALA A 155 -17.26 -5.76 44.97
C ALA A 155 -17.30 -4.69 46.07
N SER A 156 -17.43 -3.42 45.69
CA SER A 156 -17.56 -2.30 46.62
C SER A 156 -18.83 -2.39 47.50
N ARG A 157 -19.97 -2.79 46.94
CA ARG A 157 -21.21 -3.03 47.72
C ARG A 157 -21.06 -4.16 48.74
N ARG A 158 -20.32 -5.22 48.41
CA ARG A 158 -20.04 -6.31 49.36
C ARG A 158 -19.16 -5.85 50.53
N GLN A 159 -18.19 -4.95 50.31
CA GLN A 159 -17.38 -4.36 51.37
C GLN A 159 -18.13 -3.35 52.25
N SER A 160 -19.16 -2.68 51.72
CA SER A 160 -20.02 -1.78 52.51
C SER A 160 -21.15 -2.51 53.23
N GLN A 161 -21.36 -3.80 52.92
CA GLN A 161 -22.13 -4.76 53.71
C GLN A 161 -21.18 -5.66 54.51
N GLU A 162 -20.24 -5.06 55.25
CA GLU A 162 -19.66 -5.74 56.41
C GLU A 162 -20.77 -5.82 57.48
N PRO A 163 -21.13 -7.01 57.99
CA PRO A 163 -22.02 -7.14 59.12
C PRO A 163 -21.32 -6.50 60.33
N SER A 164 -22.03 -5.58 60.99
CA SER A 164 -21.71 -5.16 62.36
C SER A 164 -21.39 -6.40 63.19
N ASP A 165 -20.20 -6.42 63.80
CA ASP A 165 -19.72 -7.46 64.71
C ASP A 165 -20.82 -7.95 65.65
N THR A 166 -21.22 -9.21 65.49
CA THR A 166 -21.55 -10.11 66.61
C THR A 166 -21.11 -11.54 66.23
N ASP A 167 -19.97 -11.92 66.81
CA ASP A 167 -19.46 -13.26 67.11
C ASP A 167 -19.31 -14.38 66.04
N ALA A 168 -18.03 -14.75 65.86
CA ALA A 168 -17.45 -16.10 65.80
C ALA A 168 -17.37 -16.89 64.46
N PRO A 169 -16.25 -17.61 64.21
CA PRO A 169 -15.95 -18.24 62.93
C PRO A 169 -16.46 -19.69 62.86
N THR A 170 -17.06 -20.09 61.75
CA THR A 170 -17.33 -21.52 61.46
C THR A 170 -16.74 -21.96 60.11
N SER A 171 -15.54 -22.53 60.23
CA SER A 171 -15.06 -23.77 59.61
C SER A 171 -15.49 -24.14 58.17
N GLY A 172 -14.51 -24.04 57.25
CA GLY A 172 -13.88 -25.24 56.70
C GLY A 172 -14.71 -26.19 55.81
N LYS A 173 -14.52 -26.03 54.49
CA LYS A 173 -14.59 -27.04 53.41
C LYS A 173 -14.81 -28.50 53.87
N LYS A 174 -15.91 -29.13 53.44
CA LYS A 174 -16.00 -30.60 53.35
C LYS A 174 -16.16 -31.02 51.90
N ARG A 175 -15.12 -31.71 51.40
CA ARG A 175 -15.10 -32.43 50.13
C ARG A 175 -16.07 -33.61 50.24
N LEU A 176 -16.86 -33.83 49.19
CA LEU A 176 -17.68 -35.02 49.00
C LEU A 176 -16.75 -36.19 48.64
N LEU A 177 -16.64 -37.20 49.50
CA LEU A 177 -16.04 -38.49 49.17
C LEU A 177 -17.20 -39.48 49.00
N MET A 178 -17.42 -39.94 47.77
CA MET A 178 -18.31 -41.06 47.46
C MET A 178 -17.64 -42.35 47.95
N GLU A 179 -18.30 -43.06 48.85
CA GLU A 179 -17.98 -44.44 49.20
C GLU A 179 -18.76 -45.37 48.24
N ILE A 180 -18.00 -46.14 47.45
CA ILE A 180 -18.51 -47.28 46.69
C ILE A 180 -18.43 -48.50 47.60
N GLN A 181 -19.56 -49.17 47.80
CA GLN A 181 -19.59 -50.57 48.19
C GLN A 181 -20.77 -51.26 47.52
#